data_AF-A0A969DZ69-F1
#
_entry.id   AF-A0A969DZ69-F1
#
_cell.length_a   1.000
_cell.length_b   1.000
_cell.length_c   1.000
_cell.angle_alpha   90.00
_cell.angle_beta   90.00
_cell.angle_gamma   90.00
#
_symmetry.space_group_name_H-M   'P 1'
#
loop_
_entity.id
_entity.type
_entity.pdbx_description
1 polymer ?
#
loop_
_entity_poly.entity_id
_entity_poly.type
_entity_poly.pdbx_seq_one_letter_code
_entity_poly.pdbx_strand_id
1 'polypeptide(L)'
;MLGAIAGDTIGSVYEFNNHKTKDFELFTSASSFTDDSILSVATAEVMLRGNSTSQAYSDAYKRYARRYPSPCGGYGARFNGWASSPSSRPYNSWGNGSAMRVSPVGWVCNSWEEVMAEAEKSAAVTHNHAEGIKGAQETLARLDGELSGVVVEFRDRYVSARV
;
A
#
# COMPACT_ATOMS: atom_id res chain seq x y z
N MET A 1 -8.68 0.82 -4.54
CA MET A 1 -7.80 -0.38 -4.59
C MET A 1 -7.70 -1.01 -5.98
N LEU A 2 -8.79 -1.33 -6.71
CA LEU A 2 -8.69 -1.96 -8.04
C LEU A 2 -7.82 -1.18 -9.04
N GLY A 3 -7.96 0.14 -9.09
CA GLY A 3 -7.11 0.99 -9.94
C GLY A 3 -5.61 0.90 -9.60
N ALA A 4 -5.25 0.79 -8.31
CA ALA A 4 -3.87 0.62 -7.88
C ALA A 4 -3.31 -0.75 -8.29
N ILE A 5 -4.09 -1.83 -8.09
CA ILE A 5 -3.70 -3.20 -8.48
C ILE A 5 -3.59 -3.32 -10.01
N ALA A 6 -4.53 -2.72 -10.75
CA ALA A 6 -4.46 -2.68 -12.20
C ALA A 6 -3.23 -1.90 -12.66
N GLY A 7 -2.99 -0.71 -12.12
CA GLY A 7 -1.82 0.11 -12.45
C GLY A 7 -0.50 -0.62 -12.18
N ASP A 8 -0.39 -1.31 -11.05
CA ASP A 8 0.74 -2.18 -10.72
C ASP A 8 0.94 -3.30 -11.77
N THR A 9 -0.10 -4.08 -12.03
CA THR A 9 -0.05 -5.21 -12.97
C THR A 9 0.26 -4.77 -14.41
N ILE A 10 -0.31 -3.64 -14.84
CA ILE A 10 -0.07 -3.03 -16.16
C ILE A 10 1.38 -2.53 -16.24
N GLY A 11 1.86 -1.86 -15.20
CA GLY A 11 3.18 -1.25 -15.14
C GLY A 11 4.34 -2.26 -15.00
N SER A 12 4.07 -3.46 -14.50
CA SER A 12 5.09 -4.46 -14.14
C SER A 12 6.06 -4.79 -15.28
N VAL A 13 5.59 -4.80 -16.53
CA VAL A 13 6.41 -5.15 -17.71
C VAL A 13 7.36 -4.03 -18.13
N TYR A 14 7.19 -2.83 -17.59
CA TYR A 14 7.99 -1.64 -17.87
C TYR A 14 8.93 -1.29 -16.70
N GLU A 15 8.90 -2.06 -15.62
CA GLU A 15 9.82 -1.88 -14.50
C GLU A 15 11.27 -2.08 -14.98
N PHE A 16 12.14 -1.12 -14.68
CA PHE A 16 13.51 -1.05 -15.21
C PHE A 16 13.64 -0.93 -16.73
N ASN A 17 12.53 -0.77 -17.47
CA ASN A 17 12.48 -0.62 -18.92
C ASN A 17 11.57 0.56 -19.30
N ASN A 18 12.09 1.77 -19.10
CA ASN A 18 11.33 3.02 -19.20
C ASN A 18 10.59 3.16 -20.54
N HIS A 19 9.26 3.26 -20.44
CA HIS A 19 8.36 3.50 -21.56
C HIS A 19 7.54 4.77 -21.28
N LYS A 20 7.77 5.84 -22.05
CA LYS A 20 7.20 7.18 -21.78
C LYS A 20 5.99 7.55 -22.64
N THR A 21 5.60 6.69 -23.57
CA THR A 21 4.42 6.90 -24.41
C THR A 21 3.15 6.53 -23.66
N LYS A 22 2.03 7.11 -24.08
CA LYS A 22 0.68 6.74 -23.60
C LYS A 22 0.04 5.65 -24.46
N ASP A 23 0.70 5.29 -25.56
CA ASP A 23 0.29 4.21 -26.45
C ASP A 23 1.03 2.93 -26.07
N PHE A 24 0.37 2.09 -25.29
CA PHE A 24 0.90 0.82 -24.80
C PHE A 24 -0.24 -0.17 -24.55
N GLU A 25 0.08 -1.46 -24.60
CA GLU A 25 -0.88 -2.51 -24.29
C GLU A 25 -1.10 -2.59 -22.78
N LEU A 26 -2.36 -2.57 -22.34
CA LEU A 26 -2.69 -2.58 -20.91
C LEU A 26 -2.25 -3.90 -20.26
N PHE A 27 -2.59 -5.04 -20.85
CA PHE A 27 -2.24 -6.35 -20.30
C PHE A 27 -1.57 -7.19 -21.35
N THR A 28 -0.40 -7.72 -21.01
CA THR A 28 0.33 -8.67 -21.85
C THR A 28 0.41 -10.01 -21.13
N SER A 29 0.87 -11.07 -21.81
CA SER A 29 1.14 -12.36 -21.16
C SER A 29 2.24 -12.30 -20.09
N ALA A 30 3.02 -11.21 -20.04
CA ALA A 30 4.06 -10.98 -19.05
C ALA A 30 3.60 -10.12 -17.86
N SER A 31 2.41 -9.52 -17.93
CA SER A 31 1.85 -8.69 -16.86
C SER A 31 1.56 -9.54 -15.62
N SER A 32 2.02 -9.09 -14.45
CA SER A 32 1.83 -9.78 -13.18
C SER A 32 1.88 -8.78 -12.02
N PHE A 33 1.27 -9.13 -10.88
CA PHE A 33 1.31 -8.29 -9.69
C PHE A 33 2.72 -8.23 -9.07
N THR A 34 3.04 -7.12 -8.42
CA THR A 34 4.32 -6.91 -7.73
C THR A 34 4.13 -6.90 -6.21
N ASP A 35 5.15 -6.47 -5.47
CA ASP A 35 5.04 -6.21 -4.05
C ASP A 35 4.07 -5.06 -3.71
N ASP A 36 3.80 -4.14 -4.63
CA ASP A 36 2.83 -3.05 -4.47
C ASP A 36 1.44 -3.58 -4.15
N SER A 37 0.93 -4.49 -5.00
CA SER A 37 -0.37 -5.13 -4.80
C SER A 37 -0.39 -5.99 -3.54
N ILE A 38 0.66 -6.78 -3.31
CA ILE A 38 0.74 -7.69 -2.16
C ILE A 38 0.66 -6.90 -0.85
N LEU A 39 1.47 -5.84 -0.73
CA LEU A 39 1.54 -5.06 0.49
C LEU A 39 0.33 -4.12 0.64
N SER A 40 -0.29 -3.67 -0.45
CA SER A 40 -1.59 -2.99 -0.41
C SER A 40 -2.68 -3.89 0.20
N VAL A 41 -2.75 -5.16 -0.20
CA VAL A 41 -3.71 -6.11 0.40
C VAL A 41 -3.41 -6.34 1.87
N ALA A 42 -2.13 -6.42 2.26
CA ALA A 42 -1.75 -6.53 3.66
C ALA A 42 -2.19 -5.30 4.50
N THR A 43 -2.05 -4.08 3.96
CA THR A 43 -2.56 -2.85 4.59
C THR A 43 -4.08 -2.89 4.74
N ALA A 44 -4.79 -3.28 3.68
CA ALA A 44 -6.25 -3.40 3.71
C ALA A 44 -6.73 -4.40 4.77
N GLU A 45 -6.06 -5.54 4.90
CA GLU A 45 -6.43 -6.53 5.92
C GLU A 45 -6.31 -5.97 7.34
N VAL A 46 -5.25 -5.23 7.65
CA VAL A 46 -5.06 -4.61 8.97
C VAL A 46 -6.17 -3.60 9.25
N MET A 47 -6.50 -2.77 8.26
CA MET A 47 -7.55 -1.76 8.37
C MET A 47 -8.93 -2.38 8.59
N LEU A 48 -9.29 -3.40 7.80
CA LEU A 48 -10.61 -4.06 7.90
C LEU A 48 -10.81 -4.85 9.19
N ARG A 49 -9.72 -5.26 9.86
CA ARG A 49 -9.79 -5.89 11.19
C ARG A 49 -10.06 -4.89 12.32
N GLY A 50 -9.88 -3.59 12.08
CA GLY A 50 -10.14 -2.53 13.06
C GLY A 50 -9.13 -2.48 14.22
N ASN A 51 -7.96 -3.11 14.08
CA ASN A 51 -6.91 -3.15 15.12
C ASN A 51 -5.53 -2.70 14.59
N SER A 52 -5.51 -1.55 13.89
CA SER A 52 -4.35 -0.99 13.19
C SER A 52 -3.23 -0.49 14.11
N THR A 53 -2.53 -1.41 14.78
CA THR A 53 -1.30 -1.12 15.53
C THR A 53 -0.07 -1.23 14.62
N SER A 54 1.04 -0.57 14.96
CA SER A 54 2.32 -0.72 14.24
C SER A 54 2.79 -2.18 14.20
N GLN A 55 2.50 -2.95 15.26
CA GLN A 55 2.78 -4.38 15.29
C GLN A 55 1.90 -5.15 14.29
N ALA A 56 0.60 -4.84 14.20
CA ALA A 56 -0.29 -5.46 13.23
C ALA A 56 0.14 -5.23 11.78
N TYR A 57 0.60 -4.03 11.43
CA TYR A 57 1.21 -3.77 10.12
C TYR A 57 2.48 -4.55 9.90
N SER A 58 3.38 -4.55 10.88
CA SER A 58 4.64 -5.29 10.77
C SER A 58 4.39 -6.78 10.52
N ASP A 59 3.47 -7.38 11.27
CA ASP A 59 3.11 -8.79 11.16
C ASP A 59 2.42 -9.10 9.84
N ALA A 60 1.51 -8.23 9.39
CA ALA A 60 0.85 -8.38 8.10
C ALA A 60 1.86 -8.31 6.95
N TYR A 61 2.70 -7.28 6.88
CA TYR A 61 3.69 -7.15 5.81
C TYR A 61 4.67 -8.33 5.78
N LYS A 62 5.17 -8.77 6.94
CA LYS A 62 6.03 -9.95 7.03
C LYS A 62 5.32 -11.23 6.56
N ARG A 63 4.09 -11.44 6.99
CA ARG A 63 3.31 -12.64 6.64
C ARG A 63 3.02 -12.69 5.14
N TYR A 64 2.64 -11.57 4.53
CA TYR A 64 2.39 -11.50 3.09
C TYR A 64 3.68 -11.66 2.29
N ALA A 65 4.78 -11.01 2.68
CA ALA A 65 6.07 -11.17 2.02
C ALA A 65 6.57 -12.62 2.05
N ARG A 66 6.34 -13.35 3.14
CA ARG A 66 6.69 -14.79 3.25
C ARG A 66 5.75 -15.69 2.47
N ARG A 67 4.47 -15.32 2.35
CA ARG A 67 3.48 -16.06 1.57
C ARG A 67 3.72 -15.93 0.06
N TYR A 68 4.25 -14.78 -0.36
CA TYR A 68 4.53 -14.46 -1.76
C TYR A 68 5.99 -14.04 -1.92
N PRO A 69 6.96 -14.97 -1.83
CA PRO A 69 8.39 -14.62 -1.71
C PRO A 69 9.03 -14.08 -2.99
N SER A 70 8.36 -14.19 -4.14
CA SER A 70 8.92 -13.84 -5.46
C SER A 70 7.88 -13.18 -6.36
N PRO A 71 7.39 -11.97 -6.01
CA PRO A 71 6.57 -11.19 -6.93
C PRO A 71 7.35 -10.77 -8.17
N CYS A 72 6.64 -10.30 -9.21
CA CYS A 72 7.29 -9.61 -10.33
C CYS A 72 8.07 -8.39 -9.80
N GLY A 73 9.25 -8.11 -10.35
CA GLY A 73 10.18 -7.08 -9.82
C GLY A 73 10.93 -7.49 -8.56
N GLY A 74 10.24 -8.19 -7.65
CA GLY A 74 10.76 -8.62 -6.37
C GLY A 74 10.74 -7.50 -5.33
N TYR A 75 10.83 -7.87 -4.05
CA TYR A 75 10.93 -6.88 -2.97
C TYR A 75 12.27 -6.13 -3.00
N GLY A 76 12.24 -4.84 -2.68
CA GLY A 76 13.47 -4.08 -2.43
C GLY A 76 14.36 -4.75 -1.37
N ALA A 77 15.67 -4.80 -1.60
CA ALA A 77 16.63 -5.61 -0.83
C ALA A 77 16.54 -5.39 0.70
N ARG A 78 16.39 -4.14 1.15
CA ARG A 78 16.26 -3.80 2.58
C ARG A 78 14.94 -4.28 3.17
N PHE A 79 13.85 -4.18 2.40
CA PHE A 79 12.54 -4.72 2.82
C PHE A 79 12.60 -6.24 2.94
N ASN A 80 13.20 -6.92 1.96
CA ASN A 80 13.33 -8.39 1.99
C ASN A 80 14.13 -8.86 3.23
N GLY A 81 15.24 -8.18 3.54
CA GLY A 81 16.01 -8.43 4.75
C GLY A 81 15.21 -8.20 6.03
N TRP A 82 14.42 -7.11 6.11
CA TRP A 82 13.53 -6.84 7.23
C TRP A 82 12.40 -7.87 7.36
N ALA A 83 11.80 -8.29 6.24
CA ALA A 83 10.70 -9.25 6.21
C ALA A 83 11.14 -10.65 6.67
N SER A 84 12.37 -11.02 6.35
CA SER A 84 12.99 -12.29 6.77
C SER A 84 13.53 -12.24 8.20
N SER A 85 13.71 -11.05 8.77
CA SER A 85 14.25 -10.88 10.13
C SER A 85 13.20 -11.17 11.22
N PRO A 86 13.61 -11.72 12.38
CA PRO A 86 12.75 -11.80 13.56
C PRO A 86 12.44 -10.40 14.13
N SER A 87 13.34 -9.43 13.96
CA SER A 87 13.15 -8.05 14.45
C SER A 87 12.18 -7.27 13.56
N SER A 88 11.21 -6.58 14.15
CA SER A 88 10.31 -5.65 13.44
C SER A 88 10.73 -4.19 13.57
N ARG A 89 11.96 -3.91 14.01
CA ARG A 89 12.49 -2.54 14.03
C ARG A 89 12.57 -1.99 12.60
N PRO A 90 12.09 -0.75 12.35
CA PRO A 90 12.19 -0.14 11.03
C PRO A 90 13.65 0.19 10.70
N TYR A 91 13.93 0.37 9.42
CA TYR A 91 15.30 0.50 8.92
C TYR A 91 15.58 1.87 8.27
N ASN A 92 14.83 2.91 8.60
CA ASN A 92 15.04 4.29 8.14
C ASN A 92 15.10 4.41 6.61
N SER A 93 14.12 3.80 5.92
CA SER A 93 13.98 3.89 4.47
C SER A 93 13.30 5.19 4.05
N TRP A 94 13.80 5.81 2.98
CA TRP A 94 13.18 6.95 2.28
C TRP A 94 12.66 6.57 0.88
N GLY A 95 12.63 5.27 0.53
CA GLY A 95 12.07 4.80 -0.73
C GLY A 95 10.55 5.00 -0.82
N ASN A 96 9.99 4.77 -2.01
CA ASN A 96 8.54 4.85 -2.27
C ASN A 96 7.73 3.68 -1.68
N GLY A 97 8.38 2.70 -1.03
CA GLY A 97 7.75 1.47 -0.56
C GLY A 97 6.58 1.65 0.41
N SER A 98 6.58 2.76 1.16
CA SER A 98 5.44 3.17 1.99
C SER A 98 4.29 3.73 1.15
N ALA A 99 4.59 4.56 0.15
CA ALA A 99 3.61 5.22 -0.71
C ALA A 99 2.84 4.24 -1.59
N MET A 100 3.52 3.24 -2.16
CA MET A 100 2.90 2.29 -3.11
C MET A 100 1.78 1.43 -2.49
N ARG A 101 1.78 1.26 -1.16
CA ARG A 101 0.84 0.39 -0.44
C ARG A 101 -0.18 1.09 0.44
N VAL A 102 -0.17 2.42 0.49
CA VAL A 102 -0.95 3.20 1.47
C VAL A 102 -2.42 3.37 1.07
N SER A 103 -2.76 3.16 -0.21
CA SER A 103 -4.10 3.48 -0.75
C SER A 103 -5.31 2.92 0.02
N PRO A 104 -5.27 1.74 0.69
CA PRO A 104 -6.42 1.26 1.46
C PRO A 104 -6.80 2.13 2.65
N VAL A 105 -5.84 2.88 3.21
CA VAL A 105 -6.08 3.79 4.35
C VAL A 105 -7.15 4.83 4.00
N GLY A 106 -7.03 5.44 2.81
CA GLY A 106 -8.02 6.43 2.35
C GLY A 106 -9.44 5.87 2.28
N TRP A 107 -9.60 4.61 1.86
CA TRP A 107 -10.93 4.00 1.73
C TRP A 107 -11.60 3.59 3.05
N VAL A 108 -10.84 3.38 4.12
CA VAL A 108 -11.39 2.86 5.39
C VAL A 108 -11.59 3.95 6.43
N CYS A 109 -10.71 4.94 6.47
CA CYS A 109 -10.78 6.03 7.44
C CYS A 109 -11.90 7.04 7.10
N ASN A 110 -12.41 7.71 8.13
CA ASN A 110 -13.60 8.57 8.02
C ASN A 110 -13.28 10.06 8.13
N SER A 111 -12.05 10.41 8.49
CA SER A 111 -11.60 11.81 8.55
C SER A 111 -10.18 11.94 8.01
N TRP A 112 -9.86 13.14 7.54
CA TRP A 112 -8.53 13.46 7.03
C TRP A 112 -7.44 13.26 8.09
N GLU A 113 -7.72 13.61 9.34
CA GLU A 113 -6.81 13.41 10.47
C GLU A 113 -6.53 11.92 10.70
N GLU A 114 -7.57 11.08 10.61
CA GLU A 114 -7.44 9.62 10.73
C GLU A 114 -6.60 9.07 9.57
N VAL A 115 -6.87 9.51 8.33
CA VAL A 115 -6.12 9.14 7.12
C VAL A 115 -4.63 9.46 7.29
N MET A 116 -4.27 10.66 7.74
CA MET A 116 -2.88 11.09 7.91
C MET A 116 -2.16 10.35 9.03
N ALA A 117 -2.82 10.13 10.17
CA ALA A 117 -2.26 9.39 11.29
C ALA A 117 -2.03 7.92 10.93
N GLU A 118 -2.94 7.32 10.18
CA GLU A 118 -2.87 5.93 9.77
C GLU A 118 -1.86 5.70 8.63
N ALA A 119 -1.74 6.66 7.71
CA ALA A 119 -0.67 6.68 6.70
C ALA A 119 0.72 6.71 7.35
N GLU A 120 0.93 7.57 8.34
CA GLU A 120 2.19 7.63 9.09
C GLU A 120 2.47 6.31 9.80
N LYS A 121 1.47 5.79 10.54
CA LYS A 121 1.61 4.55 11.31
C LYS A 121 1.98 3.36 10.43
N SER A 122 1.33 3.22 9.28
CA SER A 122 1.58 2.14 8.31
C SER A 122 2.91 2.30 7.56
N ALA A 123 3.41 3.53 7.38
CA ALA A 123 4.71 3.81 6.77
C ALA A 123 5.87 3.54 7.74
N ALA A 124 5.76 4.03 8.97
CA ALA A 124 6.82 4.07 9.97
C ALA A 124 7.37 2.68 10.37
N VAL A 125 6.63 1.59 10.13
CA VAL A 125 7.10 0.21 10.42
C VAL A 125 8.26 -0.25 9.53
N THR A 126 8.52 0.44 8.41
CA THR A 126 9.65 0.15 7.51
C THR A 126 10.35 1.43 7.01
N HIS A 127 9.59 2.51 6.81
CA HIS A 127 10.02 3.78 6.23
C HIS A 127 9.89 4.92 7.26
N ASN A 128 10.54 4.77 8.43
CA ASN A 128 10.51 5.79 9.50
C ASN A 128 11.40 7.02 9.24
N HIS A 129 11.91 7.18 8.02
CA HIS A 129 12.50 8.44 7.59
C HIS A 129 11.38 9.44 7.27
N ALA A 130 11.58 10.73 7.54
CA ALA A 130 10.57 11.77 7.31
C ALA A 130 10.01 11.74 5.87
N GLU A 131 10.88 11.65 4.86
CA GLU A 131 10.47 11.52 3.45
C GLU A 131 9.68 10.24 3.14
N GLY A 132 9.95 9.14 3.85
CA GLY A 132 9.20 7.89 3.68
C GLY A 132 7.77 7.98 4.22
N ILE A 133 7.60 8.65 5.37
CA ILE A 133 6.28 8.95 5.94
C ILE A 133 5.54 9.95 5.05
N LYS A 134 6.20 11.04 4.67
CA LYS A 134 5.66 12.08 3.80
C LYS A 134 5.16 11.49 2.48
N GLY A 135 5.92 10.60 1.85
CA GLY A 135 5.50 9.95 0.60
C GLY A 135 4.16 9.22 0.72
N ALA A 136 3.90 8.56 1.85
CA ALA A 136 2.61 7.89 2.09
C ALA A 136 1.46 8.90 2.29
N GLN A 137 1.69 9.94 3.10
CA GLN A 137 0.71 10.99 3.36
C GLN A 137 0.34 11.77 2.08
N GLU A 138 1.34 12.19 1.30
CA GLU A 138 1.15 12.92 0.03
C GLU A 138 0.40 12.07 -1.03
N THR A 139 0.59 10.75 -1.02
CA THR A 139 -0.15 9.86 -1.92
C THR A 139 -1.65 9.88 -1.60
N LEU A 140 -2.02 9.89 -0.32
CA LEU A 140 -3.43 10.01 0.07
C LEU A 140 -3.98 11.43 -0.08
N ALA A 141 -3.14 12.47 0.10
CA ALA A 141 -3.53 13.87 -0.13
C ALA A 141 -3.99 14.12 -1.57
N ARG A 142 -3.35 13.46 -2.55
CA ARG A 142 -3.80 13.52 -3.95
C ARG A 142 -5.12 12.79 -4.21
N LEU A 143 -5.50 11.86 -3.34
CA LEU A 143 -6.77 11.14 -3.44
C LEU A 143 -7.91 11.87 -2.71
N ASP A 144 -7.63 12.90 -1.91
CA ASP A 144 -8.61 13.57 -1.03
C ASP A 144 -9.86 14.09 -1.76
N GLY A 145 -9.68 14.62 -2.98
CA GLY A 145 -10.78 15.07 -3.84
C GLY A 145 -11.69 13.94 -4.36
N GLU A 146 -11.16 12.72 -4.49
CA GLU A 146 -11.92 11.52 -4.89
C GLU A 146 -12.51 10.80 -3.65
N LEU A 147 -11.79 10.84 -2.53
CA LEU A 147 -12.18 10.34 -1.21
C LEU A 147 -13.43 11.02 -0.67
N SER A 148 -13.53 12.32 -0.84
CA SER A 148 -14.69 13.11 -0.40
C SER A 148 -16.04 12.62 -0.97
N GLY A 149 -16.06 12.04 -2.18
CA GLY A 149 -17.26 11.46 -2.79
C GLY A 149 -17.51 9.99 -2.38
N VAL A 150 -16.45 9.21 -2.15
CA VAL A 150 -16.53 7.77 -1.87
C VAL A 150 -16.74 7.46 -0.38
N VAL A 151 -16.18 8.27 0.53
CA VAL A 151 -16.36 8.14 1.99
C VAL A 151 -17.84 8.28 2.37
N VAL A 152 -18.60 9.11 1.64
CA VAL A 152 -20.05 9.27 1.84
C VAL A 152 -20.80 8.01 1.37
N GLU A 153 -20.43 7.42 0.23
CA GLU A 153 -21.17 6.29 -0.37
C GLU A 153 -20.87 4.93 0.30
N PHE A 154 -19.64 4.71 0.78
CA PHE A 154 -19.28 3.49 1.51
C PHE A 154 -19.95 3.41 2.89
N ARG A 155 -20.13 4.57 3.55
CA ARG A 155 -20.85 4.70 4.83
C ARG A 155 -22.29 4.15 4.74
N ASP A 156 -23.00 4.46 3.66
CA ASP A 156 -24.41 4.08 3.51
C ASP A 156 -24.61 2.59 3.19
N ARG A 157 -23.64 1.94 2.53
CA ARG A 157 -23.76 0.52 2.13
C ARG A 157 -23.24 -0.47 3.16
N TYR A 158 -22.25 -0.11 3.99
CA TYR A 158 -21.64 -1.06 4.93
C TYR A 158 -22.13 -0.94 6.37
N VAL A 159 -22.57 0.24 6.83
CA VAL A 159 -23.17 0.40 8.17
C VAL A 159 -24.60 -0.15 8.21
N SER A 160 -25.35 -0.06 7.11
CA SER A 160 -26.71 -0.62 6.98
C SER A 160 -26.76 -2.14 6.91
N ALA A 161 -25.64 -2.81 6.60
CA ALA A 161 -25.54 -4.27 6.54
C ALA A 161 -25.26 -4.95 7.91
N ARG A 162 -25.26 -4.17 9.01
CA ARG A 162 -25.03 -4.67 10.39
C ARG A 162 -26.13 -4.26 11.37
N VAL A 163 -27.35 -3.97 10.91
CA VAL A 163 -28.54 -3.83 11.75
C VAL A 163 -29.60 -4.85 11.32
#